data_AF-A0A973KNV1-F1
#
_entry.id   AF-A0A973KNV1-F1
#
_cell.length_a   1.000
_cell.length_b   1.000
_cell.length_c   1.000
_cell.angle_alpha   90.00
_cell.angle_beta   90.00
_cell.angle_gamma   90.00
#
_symmetry.space_group_name_H-M   'P 1'
#
loop_
_entity.id
_entity.type
_entity.pdbx_description
1 polymer ?
#
loop_
_entity_poly.entity_id
_entity_poly.type
_entity_poly.pdbx_seq_one_letter_code
_entity_poly.pdbx_strand_id
1 'polypeptide(L)'
;MSLRTAATRATTAVVGSLTAVTLAMSASPASAAYSDGYVRGYGIYSDDWGDEGGAKMSNGGGWNESNAVCLWQKILWAEGANETNDTNFDAADVTGYFGDNTEHGTRELQARWGLTVDGLVGNNTFGRADKELRVTGGSDDSGEQLNMTYDGDLHSFSVVRNSEGKYSFRDGDDSWRIAGYNYRTCS
;
A
#
# COMPACT_ATOMS: atom_id res chain seq x y z
N MET A 1 19.50 -21.73 -84.79
CA MET A 1 18.22 -21.12 -85.19
C MET A 1 17.30 -21.08 -83.99
N SER A 2 17.09 -19.88 -83.44
CA SER A 2 15.83 -19.32 -82.91
C SER A 2 16.16 -18.36 -81.76
N LEU A 3 15.91 -17.09 -82.04
CA LEU A 3 15.93 -15.93 -81.14
C LEU A 3 14.54 -15.74 -80.53
N ARG A 4 14.47 -14.84 -79.53
CA ARG A 4 13.32 -14.05 -79.01
C ARG A 4 12.86 -14.49 -77.62
N THR A 5 12.64 -13.65 -76.60
CA THR A 5 12.66 -12.18 -76.45
C THR A 5 12.71 -11.85 -74.95
N ALA A 6 13.25 -10.67 -74.62
CA ALA A 6 13.45 -10.08 -73.30
C ALA A 6 12.20 -9.42 -72.68
N ALA A 7 12.41 -8.81 -71.49
CA ALA A 7 11.66 -7.73 -70.80
C ALA A 7 10.88 -8.17 -69.54
N THR A 8 10.84 -7.49 -68.40
CA THR A 8 11.55 -6.31 -67.85
C THR A 8 11.34 -6.30 -66.32
N ARG A 9 12.34 -5.74 -65.63
CA ARG A 9 12.52 -5.36 -64.23
C ARG A 9 11.28 -4.87 -63.44
N ALA A 10 11.28 -5.19 -62.15
CA ALA A 10 10.96 -4.23 -61.08
C ALA A 10 11.92 -4.45 -59.90
N THR A 11 12.75 -3.44 -59.64
CA THR A 11 13.63 -3.27 -58.47
C THR A 11 12.81 -2.79 -57.28
N THR A 12 12.98 -3.38 -56.10
CA THR A 12 12.90 -2.64 -54.84
C THR A 12 13.80 -3.29 -53.79
N ALA A 13 14.72 -2.49 -53.26
CA ALA A 13 15.63 -2.83 -52.17
C ALA A 13 14.94 -2.61 -50.81
N VAL A 14 15.48 -3.23 -49.75
CA VAL A 14 15.97 -2.60 -48.50
C VAL A 14 15.89 -3.60 -47.32
N VAL A 15 17.07 -4.04 -46.89
CA VAL A 15 17.63 -4.15 -45.52
C VAL A 15 16.71 -4.48 -44.32
N GLY A 16 17.01 -5.62 -43.66
CA GLY A 16 17.45 -5.66 -42.26
C GLY A 16 16.44 -6.05 -41.17
N SER A 17 16.84 -6.96 -40.28
CA SER A 17 16.75 -6.75 -38.82
C SER A 17 17.46 -7.87 -38.05
N LEU A 18 18.31 -7.45 -37.12
CA LEU A 18 19.02 -8.25 -36.13
C LEU A 18 18.00 -8.86 -35.15
N THR A 19 18.13 -10.15 -34.85
CA THR A 19 17.34 -10.81 -33.79
C THR A 19 17.75 -10.24 -32.43
N ALA A 20 16.88 -9.42 -31.84
CA ALA A 20 17.06 -8.87 -30.51
C ALA A 20 16.83 -9.97 -29.45
N VAL A 21 17.84 -10.20 -28.61
CA VAL A 21 17.69 -10.90 -27.33
C VAL A 21 16.84 -9.99 -26.43
N THR A 22 15.60 -10.35 -26.17
CA THR A 22 14.76 -9.65 -25.19
C THR A 22 15.24 -10.01 -23.79
N LEU A 23 15.98 -9.11 -23.13
CA LEU A 23 16.16 -9.17 -21.69
C LEU A 23 14.78 -8.96 -21.04
N ALA A 24 14.20 -10.00 -20.45
CA ALA A 24 13.11 -9.84 -19.52
C ALA A 24 13.67 -9.18 -18.26
N MET A 25 13.59 -7.85 -18.20
CA MET A 25 13.85 -7.11 -16.97
C MET A 25 12.66 -7.39 -16.04
N SER A 26 12.80 -8.36 -15.14
CA SER A 26 11.96 -8.43 -13.95
C SER A 26 12.33 -7.23 -13.08
N ALA A 27 11.82 -6.06 -13.43
CA ALA A 27 11.80 -4.94 -12.51
C ALA A 27 10.88 -5.39 -11.38
N SER A 28 11.45 -5.74 -10.23
CA SER A 28 10.71 -5.61 -8.97
C SER A 28 10.06 -4.24 -9.01
N PRO A 29 8.75 -4.12 -8.78
CA PRO A 29 8.12 -2.83 -8.84
C PRO A 29 8.88 -1.90 -7.89
N ALA A 30 9.26 -0.73 -8.39
CA ALA A 30 9.89 0.28 -7.57
C ALA A 30 8.94 0.58 -6.41
N SER A 31 9.36 0.26 -5.19
CA SER A 31 8.49 0.44 -4.03
C SER A 31 8.19 1.92 -3.82
N ALA A 32 7.02 2.14 -3.26
CA ALA A 32 6.29 3.38 -3.23
C ALA A 32 7.03 4.50 -2.51
N ALA A 33 7.61 5.45 -3.24
CA ALA A 33 7.99 6.71 -2.60
C ALA A 33 6.74 7.43 -2.09
N TYR A 34 6.79 7.89 -0.84
CA TYR A 34 5.90 8.85 -0.18
C TYR A 34 5.41 10.01 -1.08
N SER A 35 6.18 10.38 -2.11
CA SER A 35 5.90 11.48 -3.05
C SER A 35 4.52 11.43 -3.70
N ASP A 36 3.90 10.25 -3.78
CA ASP A 36 2.64 10.06 -4.48
C ASP A 36 1.42 10.30 -3.58
N GLY A 37 1.63 10.46 -2.26
CA GLY A 37 0.61 10.92 -1.30
C GLY A 37 -0.37 9.87 -0.81
N TYR A 38 -0.12 8.58 -1.07
CA TYR A 38 -0.97 7.45 -0.66
C TYR A 38 -0.14 6.29 -0.14
N VAL A 39 -0.71 5.53 0.79
CA VAL A 39 -0.27 4.16 1.08
C VAL A 39 -0.49 3.33 -0.17
N ARG A 40 0.58 2.83 -0.77
CA ARG A 40 0.53 2.13 -2.05
C ARG A 40 1.60 1.05 -2.14
N GLY A 41 1.35 0.07 -3.00
CA GLY A 41 2.22 -1.08 -3.12
C GLY A 41 1.99 -1.89 -4.39
N TYR A 42 2.90 -2.81 -4.68
CA TYR A 42 2.89 -3.59 -5.91
C TYR A 42 3.58 -4.94 -5.71
N GLY A 43 3.04 -5.99 -6.32
CA GLY A 43 3.56 -7.34 -6.15
C GLY A 43 3.13 -7.91 -4.80
N ILE A 44 4.08 -8.42 -4.02
CA ILE A 44 3.82 -9.02 -2.70
C ILE A 44 3.16 -7.96 -1.81
N TYR A 45 2.05 -8.32 -1.16
CA TYR A 45 1.25 -7.35 -0.41
C TYR A 45 1.71 -7.18 1.05
N SER A 46 2.48 -8.15 1.55
CA SER A 46 2.91 -8.25 2.96
C SER A 46 4.22 -7.51 3.26
N ASP A 47 4.72 -6.73 2.31
CA ASP A 47 5.89 -5.85 2.43
C ASP A 47 5.63 -4.43 1.88
N ASP A 48 4.39 -4.14 1.47
CA ASP A 48 4.04 -2.88 0.82
C ASP A 48 4.05 -1.68 1.78
N TRP A 49 3.50 -1.82 3.00
CA TRP A 49 3.35 -0.68 3.93
C TRP A 49 4.67 -0.31 4.61
N GLY A 50 5.58 -1.28 4.70
CA GLY A 50 6.93 -1.08 5.23
C GLY A 50 7.84 -0.23 4.36
N ASP A 51 7.47 0.02 3.10
CA ASP A 51 8.33 0.60 2.08
C ASP A 51 8.00 2.06 1.72
N GLU A 52 6.99 2.63 2.36
CA GLU A 52 6.43 3.98 2.12
C GLU A 52 7.44 5.14 2.20
N GLY A 53 8.61 4.91 2.78
CA GLY A 53 9.75 5.83 2.72
C GLY A 53 9.57 7.11 3.54
N GLY A 54 10.14 7.16 4.75
CA GLY A 54 10.41 8.41 5.48
C GLY A 54 9.20 9.14 6.09
N ALA A 55 7.99 8.88 5.60
CA ALA A 55 6.74 9.32 6.22
C ALA A 55 6.61 8.68 7.60
N LYS A 56 6.49 9.52 8.63
CA LYS A 56 6.23 9.08 9.99
C LYS A 56 5.00 9.80 10.50
N MET A 57 3.91 9.07 10.67
CA MET A 57 2.74 9.62 11.35
C MET A 57 3.04 9.64 12.84
N SER A 58 2.82 10.79 13.47
CA SER A 58 3.05 10.98 14.90
C SER A 58 2.28 12.17 15.45
N ASN A 59 2.10 12.19 16.77
CA ASN A 59 1.53 13.33 17.48
C ASN A 59 2.43 14.57 17.33
N GLY A 60 1.84 15.70 16.95
CA GLY A 60 2.56 16.95 16.67
C GLY A 60 3.58 16.89 15.51
N GLY A 61 3.63 15.78 14.76
CA GLY A 61 4.52 15.59 13.60
C GLY A 61 3.87 15.97 12.28
N GLY A 62 4.59 15.75 11.18
CA GLY A 62 4.00 15.84 9.85
C GLY A 62 2.94 14.75 9.65
N TRP A 63 1.86 15.06 8.93
CA TRP A 63 0.79 14.10 8.61
C TRP A 63 0.00 13.59 9.82
N ASN A 64 -0.08 14.41 10.88
CA ASN A 64 -0.89 14.12 12.06
C ASN A 64 -2.41 14.13 11.78
N GLU A 65 -2.85 14.55 10.59
CA GLU A 65 -4.25 14.55 10.17
C GLU A 65 -4.42 14.01 8.75
N SER A 66 -4.81 12.74 8.60
CA SER A 66 -4.95 12.12 7.28
C SER A 66 -5.77 10.82 7.27
N ASN A 67 -6.14 10.35 6.08
CA ASN A 67 -6.72 9.01 5.92
C ASN A 67 -5.72 7.88 6.21
N ALA A 68 -4.42 8.10 6.02
CA ALA A 68 -3.40 7.14 6.44
C ALA A 68 -3.39 6.99 7.98
N VAL A 69 -3.61 8.08 8.73
CA VAL A 69 -3.79 8.02 10.19
C VAL A 69 -5.05 7.23 10.53
N CYS A 70 -6.16 7.38 9.79
CA CYS A 70 -7.35 6.57 10.04
C CYS A 70 -7.09 5.08 9.80
N LEU A 71 -6.35 4.72 8.73
CA LEU A 71 -5.95 3.33 8.50
C LEU A 71 -5.17 2.80 9.70
N TRP A 72 -4.24 3.59 10.22
CA TRP A 72 -3.50 3.22 11.43
C TRP A 72 -4.39 3.07 12.67
N GLN A 73 -5.36 3.96 12.86
CA GLN A 73 -6.31 3.85 13.97
C GLN A 73 -7.24 2.64 13.83
N LYS A 74 -7.62 2.25 12.61
CA LYS A 74 -8.31 0.99 12.34
C LYS A 74 -7.46 -0.23 12.73
N ILE A 75 -6.14 -0.15 12.53
CA ILE A 75 -5.20 -1.19 12.99
C ILE A 75 -5.14 -1.22 14.52
N LEU A 76 -5.02 -0.06 15.19
CA LEU A 76 -5.05 0.00 16.66
C LEU A 76 -6.33 -0.62 17.23
N TRP A 77 -7.48 -0.30 16.64
CA TRP A 77 -8.76 -0.91 16.97
C TRP A 77 -8.77 -2.42 16.71
N ALA A 78 -8.28 -2.87 15.55
CA ALA A 78 -8.22 -4.28 15.17
C ALA A 78 -7.36 -5.12 16.11
N GLU A 79 -6.22 -4.57 16.52
CA GLU A 79 -5.31 -5.24 17.45
C GLU A 79 -5.74 -5.10 18.92
N GLY A 80 -6.80 -4.33 19.21
CA GLY A 80 -7.20 -4.04 20.59
C GLY A 80 -6.11 -3.37 21.40
N ALA A 81 -5.39 -2.39 20.80
CA ALA A 81 -4.47 -1.54 21.54
C ALA A 81 -5.20 -0.75 22.63
N ASN A 82 -4.48 -0.31 23.65
CA ASN A 82 -5.08 0.49 24.72
C ASN A 82 -4.96 1.99 24.46
N GLU A 83 -5.92 2.74 24.95
CA GLU A 83 -5.90 4.19 25.09
C GLU A 83 -5.14 4.62 26.36
N THR A 84 -5.00 5.93 26.55
CA THR A 84 -4.33 6.53 27.72
C THR A 84 -4.99 6.25 29.07
N ASN A 85 -6.26 5.85 29.07
CA ASN A 85 -7.08 5.55 30.24
C ASN A 85 -7.20 4.03 30.53
N ASP A 86 -6.38 3.21 29.86
CA ASP A 86 -6.38 1.74 29.91
C ASP A 86 -7.67 1.05 29.36
N THR A 87 -8.51 1.75 28.60
CA THR A 87 -9.57 1.11 27.79
C THR A 87 -9.04 0.69 26.43
N ASN A 88 -9.73 -0.25 25.79
CA ASN A 88 -9.40 -0.64 24.42
C ASN A 88 -9.73 0.51 23.47
N PHE A 89 -8.81 0.78 22.54
CA PHE A 89 -8.98 1.68 21.41
C PHE A 89 -10.27 1.31 20.66
N ASP A 90 -11.15 2.29 20.50
CA ASP A 90 -12.47 2.05 19.95
C ASP A 90 -12.71 2.75 18.60
N ALA A 91 -13.89 2.56 18.04
CA ALA A 91 -14.23 3.13 16.74
C ALA A 91 -14.33 4.66 16.76
N ALA A 92 -14.62 5.28 17.91
CA ALA A 92 -14.70 6.73 18.07
C ALA A 92 -13.32 7.41 18.06
N ASP A 93 -12.24 6.66 18.33
CA ASP A 93 -10.88 7.17 18.20
C ASP A 93 -10.39 7.24 16.73
N VAL A 94 -11.10 6.61 15.77
CA VAL A 94 -10.76 6.58 14.33
C VAL A 94 -11.11 7.89 13.63
N THR A 95 -10.56 8.99 14.15
CA THR A 95 -10.85 10.36 13.71
C THR A 95 -9.98 10.83 12.54
N GLY A 96 -8.90 10.10 12.25
CA GLY A 96 -7.81 10.53 11.37
C GLY A 96 -6.89 11.58 11.97
N TYR A 97 -7.05 11.94 13.25
CA TYR A 97 -6.13 12.81 14.00
C TYR A 97 -5.23 11.97 14.92
N PHE A 98 -3.91 12.09 14.75
CA PHE A 98 -2.91 11.37 15.53
C PHE A 98 -2.68 12.07 16.89
N GLY A 99 -3.63 11.90 17.81
CA GLY A 99 -3.58 12.45 19.16
C GLY A 99 -2.94 11.52 20.19
N ASP A 100 -3.08 11.88 21.47
CA ASP A 100 -2.47 11.17 22.60
C ASP A 100 -2.91 9.71 22.70
N ASN A 101 -4.19 9.40 22.47
CA ASN A 101 -4.70 8.03 22.43
C ASN A 101 -4.03 7.21 21.30
N THR A 102 -3.89 7.80 20.11
CA THR A 102 -3.24 7.13 18.96
C THR A 102 -1.75 6.90 19.23
N GLU A 103 -1.07 7.88 19.81
CA GLU A 103 0.35 7.76 20.18
C GLU A 103 0.58 6.71 21.26
N HIS A 104 -0.29 6.68 22.28
CA HIS A 104 -0.26 5.67 23.33
C HIS A 104 -0.47 4.27 22.76
N GLY A 105 -1.55 4.05 22.00
CA GLY A 105 -1.84 2.77 21.36
C GLY A 105 -0.73 2.33 20.41
N THR A 106 -0.09 3.28 19.71
CA THR A 106 1.08 2.98 18.85
C THR A 106 2.25 2.43 19.66
N ARG A 107 2.57 3.06 20.80
CA ARG A 107 3.64 2.58 21.69
C ARG A 107 3.33 1.21 22.28
N GLU A 108 2.08 1.01 22.66
CA GLU A 108 1.58 -0.27 23.18
C GLU A 108 1.77 -1.38 22.13
N LEU A 109 1.34 -1.16 20.88
CA LEU A 109 1.56 -2.10 19.79
C LEU A 109 3.03 -2.36 19.49
N GLN A 110 3.84 -1.30 19.44
CA GLN A 110 5.27 -1.45 19.24
C GLN A 110 5.89 -2.33 20.31
N ALA A 111 5.48 -2.18 21.58
CA ALA A 111 5.94 -3.05 22.66
C ALA A 111 5.48 -4.49 22.47
N ARG A 112 4.21 -4.74 22.14
CA ARG A 112 3.67 -6.08 21.86
C ARG A 112 4.38 -6.77 20.70
N TRP A 113 4.70 -6.02 19.66
CA TRP A 113 5.37 -6.53 18.47
C TRP A 113 6.90 -6.59 18.60
N GLY A 114 7.47 -6.21 19.75
CA GLY A 114 8.91 -6.24 19.99
C GLY A 114 9.71 -5.25 19.15
N LEU A 115 9.08 -4.13 18.77
CA LEU A 115 9.69 -3.03 18.02
C LEU A 115 10.27 -1.96 18.98
N THR A 116 11.00 -1.00 18.41
CA THR A 116 11.36 0.22 19.15
C THR A 116 10.11 0.98 19.52
N VAL A 117 9.93 1.27 20.82
CA VAL A 117 8.77 1.98 21.37
C VAL A 117 8.99 3.49 21.29
N ASP A 118 8.87 4.06 20.10
CA ASP A 118 9.03 5.50 19.86
C ASP A 118 7.70 6.25 19.66
N GLY A 119 6.59 5.53 19.46
CA GLY A 119 5.27 6.10 19.17
C GLY A 119 5.13 6.62 17.74
N LEU A 120 6.06 6.26 16.85
CA LEU A 120 6.08 6.70 15.46
C LEU A 120 5.60 5.56 14.53
N VAL A 121 4.71 5.88 13.60
CA VAL A 121 4.34 4.95 12.54
C VAL A 121 5.22 5.20 11.33
N GLY A 122 6.37 4.52 11.31
CA GLY A 122 7.25 4.46 10.14
C GLY A 122 7.40 3.04 9.60
N ASN A 123 8.37 2.83 8.72
CA ASN A 123 8.61 1.58 7.99
C ASN A 123 8.49 0.30 8.85
N ASN A 124 9.17 0.24 10.00
CA ASN A 124 9.15 -0.95 10.86
C ASN A 124 7.77 -1.20 11.50
N THR A 125 7.09 -0.14 11.94
CA THR A 125 5.78 -0.22 12.58
C THR A 125 4.73 -0.63 11.55
N PHE A 126 4.74 0.00 10.38
CA PHE A 126 3.71 -0.22 9.35
C PHE A 126 3.94 -1.52 8.57
N GLY A 127 5.20 -1.85 8.25
CA GLY A 127 5.59 -3.14 7.67
C GLY A 127 5.55 -4.33 8.64
N ARG A 128 5.17 -4.10 9.90
CA ARG A 128 4.76 -5.19 10.79
C ARG A 128 3.26 -5.45 10.65
N ALA A 129 2.46 -4.40 10.46
CA ALA A 129 1.01 -4.49 10.37
C ALA A 129 0.55 -5.17 9.06
N ASP A 130 1.16 -4.87 7.92
CA ASP A 130 0.81 -5.51 6.63
C ASP A 130 0.98 -7.04 6.61
N LYS A 131 1.74 -7.61 7.54
CA LYS A 131 1.84 -9.06 7.74
C LYS A 131 0.57 -9.71 8.27
N GLU A 132 -0.32 -8.91 8.87
CA GLU A 132 -1.65 -9.36 9.33
C GLU A 132 -2.71 -9.27 8.21
N LEU A 133 -2.31 -8.88 6.98
CA LEU A 133 -3.18 -8.94 5.82
C LEU A 133 -3.34 -10.39 5.33
N ARG A 134 -4.60 -10.78 5.12
CA ARG A 134 -4.97 -12.03 4.47
C ARG A 134 -5.73 -11.76 3.18
N VAL A 135 -5.28 -12.34 2.08
CA VAL A 135 -5.96 -12.27 0.78
C VAL A 135 -7.31 -12.99 0.86
N THR A 136 -8.35 -12.33 0.39
CA THR A 136 -9.72 -12.86 0.30
C THR A 136 -10.24 -12.95 -1.13
N GLY A 137 -9.57 -12.31 -2.10
CA GLY A 137 -9.85 -12.44 -3.52
C GLY A 137 -9.06 -11.46 -4.38
N GLY A 138 -9.23 -11.53 -5.70
CA GLY A 138 -8.46 -10.70 -6.64
C GLY A 138 -7.13 -11.34 -7.05
N SER A 139 -6.19 -10.53 -7.55
CA SER A 139 -4.83 -10.94 -7.93
C SER A 139 -3.80 -9.94 -7.38
N ASP A 140 -2.64 -10.44 -6.96
CA ASP A 140 -1.48 -9.65 -6.56
C ASP A 140 -0.60 -9.24 -7.75
N ASP A 141 -0.98 -9.63 -8.97
CA ASP A 141 -0.39 -9.17 -10.22
C ASP A 141 -0.46 -7.63 -10.36
N SER A 142 0.56 -7.07 -11.00
CA SER A 142 0.63 -5.63 -11.28
C SER A 142 -0.56 -5.19 -12.15
N GLY A 143 -1.31 -4.19 -11.69
CA GLY A 143 -2.45 -3.64 -12.41
C GLY A 143 -3.79 -4.31 -12.08
N GLU A 144 -3.79 -5.31 -11.19
CA GLU A 144 -5.01 -5.98 -10.74
C GLU A 144 -5.44 -5.51 -9.35
N GLN A 145 -6.73 -5.69 -9.05
CA GLN A 145 -7.26 -5.43 -7.71
C GLN A 145 -6.98 -6.63 -6.81
N LEU A 146 -6.52 -6.35 -5.59
CA LEU A 146 -6.36 -7.33 -4.52
C LEU A 146 -7.31 -6.99 -3.37
N ASN A 147 -8.16 -7.95 -3.01
CA ASN A 147 -9.07 -7.85 -1.88
C ASN A 147 -8.49 -8.61 -0.70
N MET A 148 -8.45 -7.95 0.45
CA MET A 148 -7.81 -8.43 1.67
C MET A 148 -8.70 -8.16 2.89
N THR A 149 -8.35 -8.82 3.98
CA THR A 149 -8.82 -8.50 5.32
C THR A 149 -7.58 -8.30 6.18
N TYR A 150 -7.56 -7.22 6.96
CA TYR A 150 -6.63 -7.10 8.08
C TYR A 150 -7.21 -7.89 9.25
N ASP A 151 -6.50 -8.92 9.71
CA ASP A 151 -6.93 -9.80 10.80
C ASP A 151 -6.12 -9.48 12.07
N GLY A 152 -6.59 -8.52 12.87
CA GLY A 152 -5.96 -8.19 14.15
C GLY A 152 -6.40 -9.10 15.30
N ASP A 153 -5.74 -8.98 16.45
CA ASP A 153 -5.99 -9.81 17.63
C ASP A 153 -7.46 -9.76 18.15
N LEU A 154 -8.15 -8.63 18.00
CA LEU A 154 -9.48 -8.40 18.55
C LEU A 154 -10.57 -8.23 17.47
N HIS A 155 -10.26 -7.53 16.39
CA HIS A 155 -11.18 -7.26 15.30
C HIS A 155 -10.49 -7.39 13.93
N SER A 156 -11.33 -7.46 12.90
CA SER A 156 -10.87 -7.50 11.50
C SER A 156 -11.58 -6.42 10.68
N PHE A 157 -10.94 -5.93 9.62
CA PHE A 157 -11.59 -5.04 8.66
C PHE A 157 -11.12 -5.27 7.22
N SER A 158 -11.97 -4.94 6.27
CA SER A 158 -11.67 -5.12 4.85
C SER A 158 -10.70 -4.07 4.34
N VAL A 159 -9.72 -4.53 3.55
CA VAL A 159 -8.69 -3.73 2.89
C VAL A 159 -8.65 -4.09 1.41
N VAL A 160 -8.51 -3.11 0.54
CA VAL A 160 -8.41 -3.33 -0.91
C VAL A 160 -7.21 -2.55 -1.43
N ARG A 161 -6.36 -3.22 -2.21
CA ARG A 161 -5.37 -2.58 -3.07
C ARG A 161 -5.95 -2.51 -4.47
N ASN A 162 -6.17 -1.31 -5.00
CA ASN A 162 -6.73 -1.15 -6.34
C ASN A 162 -5.68 -1.40 -7.44
N SER A 163 -6.08 -1.32 -8.71
CA SER A 163 -5.19 -1.51 -9.87
C SER A 163 -4.07 -0.47 -9.99
N GLU A 164 -4.17 0.66 -9.28
CA GLU A 164 -3.10 1.67 -9.18
C GLU A 164 -2.17 1.41 -7.97
N GLY A 165 -2.33 0.28 -7.28
CA GLY A 165 -1.57 -0.06 -6.08
C GLY A 165 -2.03 0.68 -4.82
N LYS A 166 -3.07 1.52 -4.87
CA LYS A 166 -3.51 2.34 -3.72
C LYS A 166 -4.33 1.51 -2.75
N TYR A 167 -3.98 1.61 -1.47
CA TYR A 167 -4.71 0.96 -0.39
C TYR A 167 -5.96 1.76 0.01
N SER A 168 -7.05 1.04 0.19
CA SER A 168 -8.32 1.54 0.70
C SER A 168 -8.84 0.61 1.80
N PHE A 169 -9.60 1.14 2.75
CA PHE A 169 -10.14 0.38 3.88
C PHE A 169 -11.59 0.78 4.16
N ARG A 170 -12.31 -0.10 4.88
CA ARG A 170 -13.64 0.21 5.43
C ARG A 170 -13.50 1.00 6.73
N ASP A 171 -14.05 2.20 6.73
CA ASP A 171 -14.08 3.12 7.88
C ASP A 171 -15.18 2.75 8.89
N GLY A 172 -15.28 3.49 10.00
CA GLY A 172 -16.29 3.29 11.06
C GLY A 172 -17.74 3.45 10.56
N ASP A 173 -17.95 4.29 9.54
CA ASP A 173 -19.25 4.46 8.85
C ASP A 173 -19.50 3.46 7.72
N ASP A 174 -18.65 2.43 7.61
CA ASP A 174 -18.60 1.44 6.53
C ASP A 174 -18.27 2.02 5.14
N SER A 175 -17.90 3.30 5.01
CA SER A 175 -17.48 3.85 3.72
C SER A 175 -16.07 3.41 3.35
N TRP A 176 -15.81 3.29 2.04
CA TRP A 176 -14.45 3.08 1.52
C TRP A 176 -13.66 4.38 1.55
N ARG A 177 -12.48 4.35 2.17
CA ARG A 177 -11.54 5.47 2.23
C ARG A 177 -10.22 5.04 1.62
N ILE A 178 -9.69 5.82 0.69
CA ILE A 178 -8.31 5.64 0.21
C ILE A 178 -7.36 6.19 1.29
N ALA A 179 -6.34 5.42 1.67
CA ALA A 179 -5.34 5.77 2.67
C ALA A 179 -4.34 6.81 2.12
N GLY A 180 -4.79 8.06 1.99
CA GLY A 180 -3.97 9.19 1.59
C GLY A 180 -3.35 9.92 2.78
N TYR A 181 -2.13 10.44 2.61
CA TYR A 181 -1.45 11.26 3.62
C TYR A 181 -1.89 12.73 3.57
N ASN A 182 -2.34 13.22 2.42
CA ASN A 182 -2.56 14.66 2.18
C ASN A 182 -4.01 15.14 2.41
N TYR A 183 -4.90 14.28 2.89
CA TYR A 183 -6.30 14.62 3.13
C TYR A 183 -6.93 13.70 4.17
N ARG A 184 -7.98 14.19 4.83
CA ARG A 184 -8.76 13.47 5.85
C ARG A 184 -10.24 13.50 5.48
N THR A 185 -10.87 12.33 5.44
CA THR A 185 -12.29 12.14 5.12
C THR A 185 -12.99 11.18 6.07
N CYS A 186 -12.29 10.62 7.05
CA CYS A 186 -12.86 9.69 8.02
C CYS A 186 -13.81 10.42 8.97
N SER A 187 -14.79 9.69 9.47
CA SER A 187 -15.93 10.21 10.24
C SER A 187 -15.85 9.84 11.70
#